data_AF-A0A5B9FZB4-F1
#
_entry.id   AF-A0A5B9FZB4-F1
#
_cell.length_a   1.000
_cell.length_b   1.000
_cell.length_c   1.000
_cell.angle_alpha   90.00
_cell.angle_beta   90.00
_cell.angle_gamma   90.00
#
_symmetry.space_group_name_H-M   'P 1'
#
loop_
_entity.id
_entity.type
_entity.pdbx_description
1 polymer ?
#
loop_
_entity_poly.entity_id
_entity_poly.type
_entity_poly.pdbx_seq_one_letter_code
_entity_poly.pdbx_strand_id
1 'polypeptide(L)' 'MYQRISFQLDENGAIIESEAEVAVTEEMEPGEKIVPKKMLINKPFLLLLKRRDSKNPYLAVWVQNTELLVKK' A
#
# COMPACT_ATOMS: atom_id res chain seq x y z
N MET A 1 7.72 6.19 -31.44
CA MET A 1 8.15 5.52 -30.19
C MET A 1 6.89 5.14 -29.43
N TYR A 2 6.70 3.86 -29.12
CA TYR A 2 5.51 3.32 -28.44
C TYR A 2 5.97 2.68 -27.14
N GLN A 3 5.28 2.97 -26.04
CA GLN A 3 5.58 2.40 -24.73
C GLN A 3 4.29 1.78 -24.18
N ARG A 4 4.36 0.50 -23.81
CA ARG A 4 3.27 -0.24 -23.19
C ARG A 4 3.71 -0.68 -21.80
N ILE A 5 2.91 -0.36 -20.79
CA ILE A 5 3.13 -0.75 -19.40
C ILE A 5 1.99 -1.68 -18.99
N SER A 6 2.31 -2.81 -18.37
CA SER A 6 1.35 -3.71 -17.73
C SER A 6 1.69 -3.80 -16.25
N PHE A 7 0.75 -3.45 -15.38
CA PHE A 7 0.91 -3.43 -13.93
C PHE A 7 -0.27 -4.16 -13.29
N GLN A 8 0.03 -5.14 -12.43
CA GLN A 8 -0.96 -5.93 -11.68
C GLN A 8 -0.69 -5.74 -10.19
N LEU A 9 -1.75 -5.46 -9.43
CA LEU A 9 -1.72 -5.32 -7.98
C LEU A 9 -2.90 -6.13 -7.42
N ASP A 10 -2.59 -7.17 -6.67
CA ASP A 10 -3.57 -8.03 -6.01
C ASP A 10 -3.14 -8.35 -4.57
N GLU A 11 -3.98 -9.10 -3.85
CA GLU A 11 -3.79 -9.48 -2.44
C GLU A 11 -2.58 -10.40 -2.19
N ASN A 12 -2.11 -11.12 -3.21
CA ASN A 12 -0.93 -11.95 -3.11
C ASN A 12 0.36 -11.11 -3.22
N GLY A 13 0.20 -9.82 -3.54
CA GLY A 13 1.29 -8.87 -3.70
C GLY A 13 2.30 -9.35 -4.74
N ALA A 14 3.58 -9.04 -4.49
CA ALA A 14 4.65 -9.89 -4.97
C ALA A 14 4.88 -10.96 -3.89
N ILE A 15 5.05 -12.22 -4.26
CA ILE A 15 5.46 -13.28 -3.32
C ILE A 15 6.82 -12.87 -2.74
N ILE A 16 6.77 -12.20 -1.60
CA ILE A 16 7.88 -11.85 -0.74
C ILE A 16 7.34 -12.29 0.61
N GLU A 17 7.88 -13.39 1.15
CA GLU A 17 7.59 -13.84 2.51
C GLU A 17 7.99 -12.69 3.46
N SER A 18 7.01 -11.87 3.83
CA SER A 18 7.16 -10.80 4.80
C SER A 18 6.29 -11.17 5.99
N GLU A 19 6.84 -11.99 6.88
CA GLU A 19 6.30 -12.14 8.23
C GLU A 19 6.40 -10.78 8.92
N ALA A 20 5.26 -10.15 9.16
CA ALA A 20 5.15 -9.02 10.06
C ALA A 20 4.70 -9.56 11.42
N GLU A 21 5.67 -9.86 12.29
CA GLU A 21 5.41 -10.23 13.67
C GLU A 21 5.04 -8.96 14.46
N VAL A 22 3.75 -8.76 14.74
CA VAL A 22 3.30 -7.69 15.63
C VAL A 22 3.46 -8.18 17.06
N ALA A 23 4.66 -8.02 17.62
CA ALA A 23 4.90 -8.22 19.04
C ALA A 23 4.33 -7.02 19.82
N VAL A 24 3.11 -7.15 20.32
CA VAL A 24 2.60 -6.25 21.37
C VAL A 24 3.15 -6.77 22.70
N THR A 25 4.27 -6.21 23.15
CA THR A 25 4.79 -6.47 24.50
C THR A 25 3.84 -5.81 25.51
N GLU A 26 3.42 -6.56 26.54
CA GLU A 26 2.45 -6.14 27.58
C GLU A 26 2.87 -4.93 28.44
N GLU A 27 4.04 -4.34 28.19
CA GLU A 27 4.56 -3.19 28.91
C GLU A 27 4.30 -1.88 28.14
N MET A 28 3.02 -1.52 28.01
CA MET A 28 2.65 -0.14 27.71
C MET A 28 1.98 0.44 28.95
N GLU A 29 2.63 1.42 29.57
CA GLU A 29 2.03 2.40 30.50
C GLU A 29 0.62 2.83 30.02
N PRO A 30 -0.32 3.23 30.89
CA PRO A 30 -1.68 3.64 30.50
C PRO A 30 -1.73 4.99 29.74
N GLY A 31 -0.75 5.26 28.87
CA GLY A 31 -0.73 6.29 27.85
C GLY A 31 -1.06 5.67 26.48
N GLU A 32 -2.23 6.04 25.96
CA GLU A 32 -2.68 5.85 24.57
C GLU A 32 -2.43 4.46 23.95
N LYS A 33 -3.45 3.60 24.04
CA LYS A 33 -3.57 2.42 23.17
C LYS A 33 -3.29 2.86 21.72
N ILE A 34 -2.25 2.30 21.10
CA ILE A 34 -1.98 2.50 19.68
C ILE A 34 -3.11 1.83 18.91
N VAL A 35 -4.15 2.61 18.56
CA VAL A 35 -5.25 2.13 17.74
C VAL A 35 -4.76 2.07 16.30
N PRO A 36 -4.77 0.90 15.63
CA PRO A 36 -4.35 0.79 14.25
C PRO A 36 -5.12 1.75 13.35
N LYS A 37 -4.40 2.49 12.51
CA LYS A 37 -5.02 3.43 11.58
C LYS A 37 -5.78 2.66 10.51
N LYS A 38 -7.10 2.86 10.45
CA LYS A 38 -7.94 2.33 9.36
C LYS A 38 -7.63 3.08 8.06
N MET A 39 -6.98 2.41 7.11
CA MET A 39 -6.68 2.96 5.79
C MET A 39 -7.62 2.35 4.75
N LEU A 40 -8.52 3.17 4.21
CA LEU A 40 -9.45 2.79 3.13
C LEU A 40 -9.12 3.61 1.89
N ILE A 41 -8.65 2.96 0.82
CA ILE A 41 -8.31 3.59 -0.46
C ILE A 41 -9.49 3.42 -1.43
N ASN A 42 -10.56 4.16 -1.17
CA ASN A 42 -11.83 4.06 -1.92
C ASN A 42 -12.21 5.36 -2.65
N LYS A 43 -11.24 6.25 -2.86
CA LYS A 43 -11.37 7.54 -3.57
C LYS A 43 -10.19 7.69 -4.53
N PRO A 44 -10.29 8.54 -5.58
CA PRO A 44 -9.20 8.76 -6.52
C PRO A 44 -7.86 9.03 -5.83
N PHE A 45 -6.81 8.36 -6.30
CA PHE A 45 -5.50 8.39 -5.64
C PHE A 45 -4.35 8.32 -6.63
N LEU A 46 -3.17 8.75 -6.17
CA LEU A 46 -1.91 8.66 -6.90
C LEU A 46 -1.12 7.45 -6.39
N LEU A 47 -0.76 6.54 -7.29
CA LEU A 47 0.15 5.43 -7.05
C LEU A 47 1.53 5.76 -7.62
N LEU A 48 2.55 5.80 -6.76
CA LEU A 48 3.94 5.99 -7.13
C LEU A 48 4.76 4.77 -6.73
N LEU A 49 5.47 4.15 -7.67
CA LEU A 49 6.46 3.13 -7.35
C LEU A 49 7.86 3.70 -7.58
N LYS A 50 8.70 3.55 -6.57
CA LYS A 50 10.10 3.97 -6.59
C LYS A 50 10.97 2.89 -5.96
N ARG A 51 12.23 2.81 -6.40
CA ARG A 51 13.25 2.05 -5.65
C ARG A 51 13.50 2.74 -4.31
N ARG A 52 13.90 1.97 -3.29
CA ARG A 52 14.16 2.51 -1.93
C ARG A 52 15.13 3.70 -1.98
N ASP A 53 16.22 3.54 -2.73
CA ASP A 53 17.32 4.51 -2.81
C ASP A 53 17.19 5.49 -3.99
N SER A 54 16.09 5.42 -4.75
CA SER A 54 15.84 6.37 -5.84
C SER A 54 15.04 7.57 -5.36
N LYS A 55 15.47 8.76 -5.80
CA LYS A 55 14.73 10.01 -5.63
C LYS A 55 13.47 10.06 -6.51
N ASN A 56 13.54 9.47 -7.71
CA ASN A 56 12.46 9.55 -8.69
C ASN A 56 11.70 8.21 -8.79
N PRO A 57 10.36 8.25 -8.89
CA PRO A 57 9.57 7.06 -9.16
C PRO A 57 9.80 6.57 -10.60
N TYR A 58 9.73 5.26 -10.80
CA TYR A 58 9.77 4.64 -12.12
C TYR A 58 8.37 4.39 -12.69
N LEU A 59 7.33 4.49 -11.85
CA LEU A 59 5.93 4.40 -12.26
C LEU A 59 5.11 5.44 -11.48
N ALA A 60 4.28 6.19 -12.21
CA ALA A 60 3.29 7.10 -11.65
C ALA A 60 1.95 6.85 -12.35
N VAL A 61 0.92 6.51 -11.57
CA VAL A 61 -0.42 6.21 -12.07
C VAL A 61 -1.45 6.99 -11.25
N TRP A 62 -2.30 7.76 -11.92
CA TRP A 62 -3.48 8.35 -11.31
C TRP A 62 -4.66 7.38 -11.48
N VAL A 63 -5.17 6.85 -10.37
CA VAL A 63 -6.29 5.92 -10.36
C VAL A 63 -7.56 6.72 -10.09
N GLN A 64 -8.38 6.89 -11.12
CA GLN A 64 -9.62 7.66 -11.02
C GLN A 64 -10.85 6.80 -10.72
N ASN A 65 -10.92 5.57 -11.25
CA ASN A 65 -12.01 4.64 -10.95
C ASN A 65 -11.60 3.71 -9.81
N THR A 66 -12.28 3.82 -8.67
CA THR A 66 -12.05 3.01 -7.47
C THR A 66 -13.20 2.04 -7.17
N GLU A 67 -14.17 1.88 -8.08
CA GLU A 67 -15.34 1.01 -7.90
C GLU A 67 -14.97 -0.48 -7.79
N LEU A 68 -13.85 -0.87 -8.40
CA LEU A 68 -13.33 -2.24 -8.33
C LEU A 68 -12.57 -2.53 -7.03
N LEU A 69 -12.27 -1.51 -6.22
CA LEU A 69 -11.49 -1.62 -4.97
C LEU A 69 -12.39 -1.70 -3.72
N VAL A 70 -13.70 -1.69 -3.90
CA VAL A 70 -14.68 -1.86 -2.83
C VAL A 70 -15.34 -3.23 -2.96
N LYS A 71 -15.34 -3.98 -1.86
CA LYS A 71 -16.09 -5.23 -1.76
C LYS A 71 -17.58 -4.88 -1.81
N LYS A 72 -18.34 -5.53 -2.71
CA LYS A 72 -19.81 -5.48 -2.70
C LYS A 72 -20.36 -6.14 -1.44
#